data_AF-D9PGI7-F1
#
_entry.id   AF-D9PGI7-F1
#
_cell.length_a   1.000
_cell.length_b   1.000
_cell.length_c   1.000
_cell.angle_alpha   90.00
_cell.angle_beta   90.00
_cell.angle_gamma   90.00
#
_symmetry.space_group_name_H-M   'P 1'
#
loop_
_entity.id
_entity.type
_entity.pdbx_description
1 polymer ?
#
loop_
_entity_poly.entity_id
_entity_poly.type
_entity_poly.pdbx_seq_one_letter_code
_entity_poly.pdbx_strand_id
1 'polypeptide(L)' 'MAFFLTGAYQEVLGMKHNLFTHPTEAVIRFDKNGNYEADGIIEAQNLMDILDDLDYDTSIID' A
#
# COMPACT_ATOMS: atom_id res chain seq x y z
N MET A 1 -10.66 13.69 3.54
CA MET A 1 -11.62 13.16 2.53
C MET A 1 -11.53 11.65 2.57
N ALA A 2 -12.64 10.94 2.38
CA ALA A 2 -12.66 9.47 2.41
C ALA A 2 -13.40 8.94 1.18
N PHE A 3 -12.88 7.85 0.62
CA PHE A 3 -13.49 7.14 -0.50
C PHE A 3 -14.02 5.81 0.03
N PHE A 4 -15.25 5.46 -0.35
CA PHE A 4 -15.93 4.24 0.09
C PHE A 4 -16.33 3.42 -1.14
N LEU A 5 -16.61 2.13 -0.94
CA LEU A 5 -16.98 1.19 -2.01
C LEU A 5 -15.85 0.95 -3.03
N THR A 6 -14.61 1.01 -2.57
CA THR A 6 -13.38 0.78 -3.37
C THR A 6 -12.77 -0.61 -3.15
N GLY A 7 -13.55 -1.57 -2.65
CA GLY A 7 -13.05 -2.92 -2.32
C GLY A 7 -13.07 -3.93 -3.47
N ALA A 8 -13.40 -3.50 -4.70
CA ALA A 8 -13.54 -4.42 -5.83
C ALA A 8 -12.98 -3.81 -7.11
N TYR A 9 -11.96 -4.45 -7.68
CA TYR A 9 -11.20 -4.04 -8.87
C TYR A 9 -10.20 -2.89 -8.68
N GLN A 10 -10.39 -1.93 -7.76
CA GLN A 10 -9.51 -0.76 -7.67
C GLN A 10 -8.07 -1.11 -7.31
N GLU A 11 -7.87 -2.13 -6.47
CA GLU A 11 -6.54 -2.61 -6.08
C GLU A 11 -5.81 -3.22 -7.28
N VAL A 12 -6.46 -4.12 -8.01
CA VAL A 12 -5.85 -4.86 -9.14
C VAL A 12 -5.70 -4.01 -10.40
N LEU A 13 -6.60 -3.04 -10.61
CA LEU A 13 -6.57 -2.15 -11.78
C LEU A 13 -5.84 -0.83 -11.51
N GLY A 14 -5.27 -0.64 -10.31
CA GLY A 14 -4.51 0.54 -9.96
C GLY A 14 -3.30 0.72 -10.86
N MET A 15 -3.09 1.93 -11.37
CA MET A 15 -1.89 2.28 -12.13
C MET A 15 -0.90 3.03 -11.23
N LYS A 16 0.38 2.62 -11.25
CA LYS A 16 1.48 3.27 -10.52
C LYS A 16 1.93 4.58 -11.19
N HIS A 17 1.03 5.55 -11.34
CA HIS A 17 1.34 6.81 -12.03
C HIS A 17 2.25 7.70 -11.17
N ASN A 18 3.25 8.33 -11.78
CA ASN A 18 4.24 9.17 -11.09
C ASN A 18 4.92 8.49 -9.91
N LEU A 19 5.20 7.19 -10.02
CA LEU A 19 5.85 6.39 -8.97
C LEU A 19 5.01 6.27 -7.69
N PHE A 20 3.74 6.69 -7.69
CA PHE A 20 2.84 6.41 -6.59
C PHE A 20 2.39 4.95 -6.66
N THR A 21 2.91 4.14 -5.75
CA THR A 21 2.55 2.73 -5.61
C THR A 21 1.32 2.55 -4.72
N HIS A 22 1.04 1.31 -4.31
CA HIS A 22 -0.06 1.07 -3.38
C HIS A 22 0.18 1.87 -2.07
N PRO A 23 -0.89 2.37 -1.43
CA PRO A 23 -0.80 3.00 -0.12
C PRO A 23 -0.55 1.95 0.97
N THR A 24 -0.31 2.41 2.20
CA THR A 24 -0.29 1.50 3.35
C THR A 24 -1.69 0.94 3.59
N GLU A 25 -1.79 -0.37 3.72
CA GLU A 25 -3.04 -1.11 3.92
C GLU A 25 -3.00 -1.84 5.25
N ALA A 26 -4.16 -2.02 5.88
CA ALA A 26 -4.30 -2.78 7.12
C ALA A 26 -5.69 -3.42 7.19
N VAL A 27 -5.74 -4.59 7.81
CA VAL A 27 -7.00 -5.29 8.11
C VAL A 27 -7.42 -4.91 9.53
N ILE A 28 -8.55 -4.24 9.66
CA ILE A 28 -9.13 -3.94 10.99
C ILE A 28 -10.09 -5.06 11.38
N ARG A 29 -9.76 -5.79 12.44
CA ARG A 29 -10.63 -6.81 13.03
C ARG A 29 -11.33 -6.26 14.25
N PHE A 30 -12.57 -6.69 14.45
CA PHE A 30 -13.37 -6.33 15.62
C PHE A 30 -13.66 -7.58 16.43
N ASP A 31 -13.50 -7.50 17.75
CA ASP A 31 -13.88 -8.56 18.66
C ASP A 31 -15.38 -8.47 19.04
N LYS A 32 -15.84 -9.46 19.81
CA LYS A 32 -17.24 -9.54 20.27
C LYS A 32 -17.60 -8.45 21.28
N ASN A 33 -16.60 -7.82 21.90
CA ASN A 33 -16.74 -6.78 22.91
C ASN A 33 -16.67 -5.38 22.29
N GLY A 34 -16.45 -5.27 20.97
CA GLY A 34 -16.33 -4.00 20.25
C GLY A 34 -14.92 -3.41 20.27
N ASN A 35 -13.91 -4.11 20.79
CA ASN A 35 -12.51 -3.70 20.64
C ASN A 35 -12.06 -3.96 19.20
N TYR A 36 -11.15 -3.13 18.70
CA TYR A 36 -10.54 -3.30 17.39
C TYR A 36 -9.05 -3.64 17.54
N GLU A 37 -8.54 -4.40 16.57
CA GLU A 37 -7.12 -4.64 16.37
C GLU A 37 -6.77 -4.42 14.90
N ALA A 38 -5.59 -3.86 14.65
CA ALA A 38 -5.03 -3.77 13.30
C ALA A 38 -4.12 -4.97 13.06
N ASP A 39 -4.40 -5.71 11.99
CA ASP A 39 -3.70 -6.92 11.58
C ASP A 39 -3.28 -6.78 10.10
N GLY A 40 -2.32 -7.60 9.66
CA GLY A 40 -1.91 -7.65 8.25
C GLY A 40 -1.52 -6.30 7.66
N ILE A 41 -0.72 -5.51 8.37
CA ILE A 41 -0.24 -4.21 7.88
C ILE A 41 0.71 -4.45 6.71
N ILE A 42 0.41 -3.82 5.56
CA ILE A 42 1.23 -3.81 4.37
C ILE A 42 1.66 -2.36 4.14
N GLU A 43 2.94 -2.06 4.38
CA GLU A 43 3.48 -0.70 4.23
C GLU A 43 3.68 -0.32 2.77
N ALA A 44 3.41 0.95 2.44
CA ALA A 44 3.73 1.49 1.13
C ALA A 44 5.24 1.41 0.83
N GLN A 45 5.58 1.14 -0.43
CA GLN A 45 6.95 1.09 -0.90
C GLN A 45 7.64 2.46 -0.74
N ASN A 46 8.91 2.45 -0.34
CA ASN A 46 9.72 3.66 -0.29
C ASN A 46 10.30 3.99 -1.68
N LEU A 47 10.90 5.17 -1.85
CA LEU A 47 11.41 5.61 -3.15
C LEU A 47 12.48 4.67 -3.72
N MET A 48 13.36 4.11 -2.88
CA MET A 48 14.40 3.18 -3.34
C MET A 48 13.78 1.87 -3.83
N ASP A 49 12.81 1.33 -3.10
CA ASP A 49 12.09 0.11 -3.52
C ASP A 49 11.40 0.31 -4.88
N ILE A 50 10.83 1.51 -5.11
CA ILE A 50 10.16 1.85 -6.37
C ILE A 50 11.13 1.98 -7.53
N LEU A 51 12.34 2.51 -7.27
CA LEU A 51 13.40 2.60 -8.27
C LEU A 51 13.97 1.22 -8.59
N ASP A 52 14.14 0.36 -7.59
CA ASP A 52 14.57 -1.03 -7.75
C ASP A 52 13.55 -1.85 -8.56
N ASP A 53 12.25 -1.70 -8.28
CA ASP A 53 11.13 -2.27 -9.06
C ASP A 53 11.15 -1.88 -10.55
N LEU A 54 11.81 -0.77 -10.89
CA LEU A 54 11.94 -0.24 -12.25
C LEU A 54 13.30 -0.57 -12.90
N ASP A 55 14.07 -1.48 -12.30
CA ASP A 55 15.43 -1.88 -12.73
C ASP A 55 16.45 -0.71 -12.72
N TYR A 56 16.25 0.32 -11.89
CA TYR A 56 17.29 1.33 -11.65
C TYR A 56 18.32 0.81 -10.67
N ASP A 57 19.60 1.12 -10.94
CA ASP A 57 20.68 0.80 -10.02
C ASP A 57 20.69 1.79 -8.83
N THR A 58 20.01 1.39 -7.77
CA THR A 58 19.92 2.13 -6.51
C THR A 58 21.26 2.19 -5.78
N SER A 59 22.20 1.29 -6.06
CA SER A 59 23.54 1.27 -5.43
C SER A 59 24.44 2.43 -5.88
N ILE A 60 24.12 3.06 -7.02
CA ILE A 60 24.83 4.24 -7.53
C ILE A 60 24.37 5.53 -6.83
N ILE A 61 23.20 5.50 -6.19
CA ILE A 61 22.54 6.68 -5.61
C ILE A 61 22.88 6.86 -4.11
N ASP A 62 23.49 5.85 -3.48
CA ASP A 62 23.84 5.82 -2.05
C ASP A 62 25.12 6.64 -1.71
#